data_AF-A0A660QHI9-F1
#
_entry.id   AF-A0A660QHI9-F1
#
_cell.length_a   1.000
_cell.length_b   1.000
_cell.length_c   1.000
_cell.angle_alpha   90.00
_cell.angle_beta   90.00
_cell.angle_gamma   90.00
#
_symmetry.space_group_name_H-M   'P 1'
#
loop_
_entity.id
_entity.type
_entity.pdbx_description
1 polymer ?
#
loop_
_entity_poly.entity_id
_entity_poly.type
_entity_poly.pdbx_seq_one_letter_code
_entity_poly.pdbx_strand_id
1 'polypeptide(L)'
;MGSKKRPKLIKGMPSAVVLSILIHGALFLLAGMLVVFTVVKKEEKKFVPPKAVERPKMKLRKPKVKVKKSAKPKPTTRIVTKVNRASMPNIQLPEMSGMTDGLAGGIEGFNLMPDFGEVSIMGSGHSIGNDFAGKFYDFKRDRSGRPIPYSLDAYRDIVRKFIKSGWKTSVLSRYYQSPNRLYATTFMIPPVLSSIAPSAFGEHTEGNYWMVHYKGQLVHKEGITFRFVASGDEILVVRVNGEIVMGVAWLSDESQILGDIWSSSSADSRKYWMGNNTAVIGDWITLEPGVPLDMEVIMADDGGQACLMLAVEEEGVEYERRVRGGPIFPVFKTAEPSHELLDAIYKNLVRGDVCLTNGPVFCDYDSRRGSAIPVSKGIAPPAAVPAEPDSILRTWTSMDGKTMEGELVTVIADKVVLKTAQGKQRKVPLAQLSAEDREYIELTRPPEFDISFGRQVNPVFSILEGSASGLTVAYDYRAKVKLEQKSTGSYNHELYVEFFAIGGEIHGDQYILLDRQKSHFMPSKENQRSHHFSGKSVELPNFTLDDIHRGIKESGYLVTVTDSRGKIIQHSASSKRLLKNLENLKNLPVGAYMDEYCIRVFPTGPKATRY
;
A
#
# COMPACT_ATOMS: atom_id res chain seq x y z
N MET A 1 -103.08 5.98 8.65
CA MET A 1 -101.74 6.52 8.30
C MET A 1 -100.82 6.41 9.51
N GLY A 2 -99.62 5.85 9.35
CA GLY A 2 -98.53 5.95 10.35
C GLY A 2 -97.98 4.63 10.89
N SER A 3 -97.28 3.85 10.06
CA SER A 3 -96.43 2.72 10.48
C SER A 3 -95.19 3.24 11.21
N LYS A 4 -94.93 2.77 12.45
CA LYS A 4 -93.66 2.94 13.15
C LYS A 4 -92.86 1.63 13.12
N LYS A 5 -91.69 1.67 12.47
CA LYS A 5 -90.72 0.58 12.35
C LYS A 5 -90.12 0.19 13.71
N ARG A 6 -89.96 -1.12 13.97
CA ARG A 6 -89.15 -1.67 15.08
C ARG A 6 -87.66 -1.71 14.71
N PRO A 7 -86.72 -1.44 15.64
CA PRO A 7 -85.30 -1.67 15.40
C PRO A 7 -84.94 -3.16 15.56
N LYS A 8 -84.05 -3.65 14.69
CA LYS A 8 -83.50 -5.00 14.71
C LYS A 8 -82.54 -5.17 15.90
N LEU A 9 -82.75 -6.20 16.72
CA LEU A 9 -81.72 -6.70 17.64
C LEU A 9 -80.57 -7.32 16.84
N ILE A 10 -79.35 -6.83 17.05
CA ILE A 10 -78.12 -7.49 16.61
C ILE A 10 -77.85 -8.60 17.64
N LYS A 11 -77.86 -9.87 17.21
CA LYS A 11 -77.45 -11.02 18.04
C LYS A 11 -75.97 -10.86 18.40
N GLY A 12 -75.68 -10.71 19.68
CA GLY A 12 -74.32 -10.83 20.21
C GLY A 12 -73.72 -12.21 19.91
N MET A 13 -72.40 -12.25 19.73
CA MET A 13 -71.66 -13.49 19.49
C MET A 13 -72.03 -14.56 20.52
N PRO A 14 -72.23 -15.83 20.11
CA PRO A 14 -72.47 -16.92 21.04
C PRO A 14 -71.35 -17.01 22.07
N SER A 15 -71.68 -17.22 23.34
CA SER A 15 -70.73 -17.33 24.45
C SER A 15 -69.61 -18.34 24.18
N ALA A 16 -69.88 -19.39 23.41
CA ALA A 16 -68.90 -20.38 22.97
C ALA A 16 -67.78 -19.80 22.07
N VAL A 17 -68.10 -18.80 21.24
CA VAL A 17 -67.12 -18.14 20.36
C VAL A 17 -66.22 -17.22 21.17
N VAL A 18 -66.79 -16.50 22.14
CA VAL A 18 -66.01 -15.65 23.07
C VAL A 18 -65.07 -16.50 23.91
N LEU A 19 -65.55 -17.65 24.41
CA LEU A 19 -64.73 -18.60 25.17
C LEU A 19 -63.61 -19.19 24.31
N SER A 20 -63.89 -19.54 23.05
CA SER A 20 -62.88 -20.03 22.11
C SER A 20 -61.80 -18.99 21.81
N ILE A 21 -62.19 -17.72 21.62
CA ILE A 21 -61.23 -16.62 21.40
C ILE A 21 -60.36 -16.39 22.63
N LEU A 22 -60.93 -16.46 23.83
CA LEU A 22 -60.16 -16.34 25.08
C LEU A 22 -59.16 -17.48 25.24
N ILE A 23 -59.55 -18.72 24.94
CA ILE A 23 -58.66 -19.88 25.01
C ILE A 23 -57.52 -19.76 23.99
N HIS A 24 -57.82 -19.37 22.75
CA HIS A 24 -56.78 -19.18 21.73
C HIS A 24 -55.86 -18.00 22.07
N GLY A 25 -56.39 -16.89 22.60
CA GLY A 25 -55.60 -15.76 23.06
C GLY A 25 -54.67 -16.14 24.22
N ALA A 26 -55.17 -16.94 25.18
CA ALA A 26 -54.35 -17.45 26.28
C ALA A 26 -53.26 -18.41 25.79
N LEU A 27 -53.57 -19.33 24.86
CA LEU A 27 -52.58 -20.22 24.26
C LEU A 27 -51.51 -19.46 23.46
N PHE A 28 -51.90 -18.41 22.73
CA PHE A 28 -50.97 -17.57 21.97
C PHE A 28 -50.04 -16.78 22.90
N LEU A 29 -50.55 -16.27 24.02
CA LEU A 29 -49.75 -15.62 25.05
C LEU A 29 -48.76 -16.59 25.72
N LEU A 30 -49.22 -17.82 26.02
CA LEU A 30 -48.40 -18.84 26.67
C LEU A 30 -47.29 -19.33 25.73
N ALA A 31 -47.60 -19.56 24.45
CA ALA A 31 -46.62 -19.88 23.42
C ALA A 31 -45.64 -18.70 23.19
N GLY A 32 -46.14 -17.47 23.16
CA GLY A 32 -45.32 -16.26 23.05
C GLY A 32 -44.33 -16.12 24.21
N MET A 33 -44.77 -16.35 25.46
CA MET A 33 -43.86 -16.35 26.61
C MET A 33 -42.81 -17.48 26.52
N LEU A 34 -43.18 -18.69 26.10
CA LEU A 34 -42.25 -19.83 26.01
C LEU A 34 -41.17 -19.65 24.93
N VAL A 35 -41.53 -19.04 23.80
CA VAL A 35 -40.58 -18.74 22.70
C VAL A 35 -39.67 -17.55 23.05
N VAL A 36 -40.17 -16.52 23.75
CA VAL A 36 -39.36 -15.34 24.11
C VAL A 36 -38.25 -15.68 25.10
N PHE A 37 -38.42 -16.69 25.96
CA PHE A 37 -37.40 -17.10 26.93
C PHE A 37 -36.48 -18.24 26.46
N THR A 38 -36.68 -18.77 25.24
CA THR A 38 -35.83 -19.85 24.68
C THR A 38 -34.96 -19.39 23.52
N VAL A 39 -34.57 -18.12 23.49
CA VAL A 39 -33.37 -17.71 22.75
C VAL A 39 -32.18 -18.39 23.43
N VAL A 40 -31.74 -19.51 22.87
CA VAL A 40 -30.51 -20.20 23.25
C VAL A 40 -29.38 -19.22 22.98
N LYS A 41 -28.99 -18.43 23.99
CA LYS A 41 -27.74 -17.69 23.96
C LYS A 41 -26.64 -18.74 23.88
N LYS A 42 -25.95 -18.83 22.74
CA LYS A 42 -24.69 -19.57 22.67
C LYS A 42 -23.79 -19.02 23.77
N GLU A 43 -23.30 -19.89 24.65
CA GLU A 43 -22.37 -19.49 25.70
C GLU A 43 -21.11 -18.89 25.06
N GLU A 44 -20.57 -17.84 25.68
CA GLU A 44 -19.31 -17.21 25.28
C GLU A 44 -18.21 -18.26 25.12
N LYS A 45 -17.47 -18.19 24.02
CA LYS A 45 -16.35 -19.10 23.78
C LYS A 45 -15.18 -18.71 24.67
N LYS A 46 -15.13 -19.31 25.86
CA LYS A 46 -14.01 -19.20 26.80
C LYS A 46 -12.93 -20.20 26.40
N PHE A 47 -11.88 -19.70 25.76
CA PHE A 47 -10.74 -20.51 25.36
C PHE A 47 -9.85 -20.82 26.56
N VAL A 48 -9.67 -22.09 26.89
CA VAL A 48 -8.70 -22.52 27.91
C VAL A 48 -7.34 -22.73 27.22
N PRO A 49 -6.29 -21.97 27.58
CA PRO A 49 -4.99 -22.11 26.94
C PRO A 49 -4.36 -23.49 27.25
N PRO A 50 -3.66 -24.12 26.28
CA PRO A 50 -2.86 -25.29 26.56
C PRO A 50 -1.76 -24.93 27.57
N LYS A 51 -1.42 -25.86 28.48
CA LYS A 51 -0.37 -25.64 29.49
C LYS A 51 0.93 -25.18 28.83
N ALA A 52 1.48 -24.05 29.30
CA ALA A 52 2.74 -23.50 28.81
C ALA A 52 3.84 -24.58 28.86
N VAL A 53 4.34 -24.97 27.69
CA VAL A 53 5.50 -25.87 27.59
C VAL A 53 6.73 -25.07 27.99
N GLU A 54 7.32 -25.37 29.14
CA GLU A 54 8.63 -24.83 29.53
C GLU A 54 9.68 -25.28 28.51
N ARG A 55 10.04 -24.39 27.59
CA ARG A 55 11.13 -24.65 26.64
C ARG A 55 12.45 -24.72 27.43
N PRO A 56 13.25 -25.79 27.28
CA PRO A 56 14.58 -25.84 27.89
C PRO A 56 15.42 -24.67 27.37
N LYS A 57 15.82 -23.75 28.24
CA LYS A 57 16.75 -22.66 27.88
C LYS A 57 18.10 -23.29 27.50
N MET A 58 18.42 -23.30 26.22
CA MET A 58 19.74 -23.70 25.74
C MET A 58 20.80 -22.75 26.33
N LYS A 59 21.69 -23.27 27.17
CA LYS A 59 22.87 -22.52 27.64
C LYS A 59 23.79 -22.29 26.45
N LEU A 60 23.80 -21.06 25.91
CA LEU A 60 24.72 -20.64 24.86
C LEU A 60 26.16 -20.95 25.29
N ARG A 61 26.81 -21.91 24.60
CA ARG A 61 28.26 -22.12 24.75
C ARG A 61 28.97 -20.98 24.02
N LYS A 62 29.65 -20.12 24.77
CA LYS A 62 30.45 -19.02 24.21
C LYS A 62 31.51 -19.59 23.23
N PRO A 63 31.62 -19.05 22.01
CA PRO A 63 32.67 -19.45 21.07
C PRO A 63 34.05 -19.18 21.67
N LYS A 64 34.90 -20.21 21.76
CA LYS A 64 36.32 -20.04 22.14
C LYS A 64 37.10 -19.55 20.92
N VAL A 65 37.16 -18.23 20.74
CA VAL A 65 38.07 -17.62 19.77
C VAL A 65 39.48 -17.64 20.35
N LYS A 66 40.41 -18.38 19.73
CA LYS A 66 41.84 -18.33 20.05
C LYS A 66 42.45 -17.10 19.40
N VAL A 67 42.61 -16.02 20.17
CA VAL A 67 43.36 -14.83 19.74
C VAL A 67 44.86 -15.11 19.86
N LYS A 68 45.61 -15.00 18.76
CA LYS A 68 47.09 -15.02 18.80
C LYS A 68 47.59 -13.72 19.45
N LYS A 69 48.39 -13.86 20.51
CA LYS A 69 49.06 -12.75 21.21
C LYS A 69 50.35 -12.34 20.49
N SER A 70 50.37 -11.15 19.91
CA SER A 70 51.55 -10.26 19.73
C SER A 70 51.05 -9.02 18.97
N ALA A 71 51.07 -7.80 19.50
CA ALA A 71 52.22 -7.05 19.97
C ALA A 71 51.81 -5.94 20.97
N LYS A 72 52.76 -5.50 21.79
CA LYS A 72 52.60 -4.39 22.74
C LYS A 72 52.21 -3.07 22.03
N PRO A 73 51.44 -2.18 22.68
CA PRO A 73 50.99 -0.93 22.08
C PRO A 73 52.12 0.11 22.02
N LYS A 74 52.24 0.83 20.90
CA LYS A 74 53.02 2.09 20.82
C LYS A 74 52.20 3.26 21.39
N PRO A 75 52.86 4.29 21.95
CA PRO A 75 52.18 5.35 22.70
C PRO A 75 51.35 6.26 21.80
N THR A 76 50.28 6.78 22.38
CA THR A 76 49.25 7.67 21.87
C THR A 76 49.79 8.98 21.28
N THR A 77 49.46 9.24 20.01
CA THR A 77 49.47 10.60 19.45
C THR A 77 48.10 10.93 18.87
N ARG A 78 47.45 11.90 19.54
CA ARG A 78 46.52 12.92 19.03
C ARG A 78 45.44 12.47 18.04
N ILE A 79 44.20 12.40 18.56
CA ILE A 79 42.97 12.23 17.79
C ILE A 79 42.85 13.38 16.78
N VAL A 80 42.92 13.05 15.50
CA VAL A 80 42.37 13.85 14.41
C VAL A 80 41.36 12.95 13.71
N THR A 81 40.08 13.32 13.80
CA THR A 81 38.97 12.59 13.20
C THR A 81 39.09 12.57 11.68
N LYS A 82 39.65 11.49 11.13
CA LYS A 82 39.36 11.05 9.76
C LYS A 82 38.34 9.92 9.83
N VAL A 83 37.14 10.19 9.33
CA VAL A 83 36.08 9.19 9.15
C VAL A 83 36.52 8.25 8.03
N ASN A 84 37.02 7.07 8.38
CA ASN A 84 37.14 5.96 7.45
C ASN A 84 35.82 5.19 7.44
N ARG A 85 35.19 5.10 6.26
CA ARG A 85 34.03 4.25 6.00
C ARG A 85 34.36 2.82 6.45
N ALA A 86 33.51 2.23 7.28
CA ALA A 86 33.59 0.82 7.61
C ALA A 86 33.35 -0.01 6.33
N SER A 87 34.33 -0.84 5.99
CA SER A 87 34.17 -1.94 5.04
C SER A 87 33.21 -2.95 5.67
N MET A 88 32.05 -3.13 5.04
CA MET A 88 31.13 -4.22 5.34
C MET A 88 31.76 -5.54 4.85
N PRO A 89 31.69 -6.65 5.61
CA PRO A 89 32.11 -7.95 5.12
C PRO A 89 31.19 -8.39 3.98
N ASN A 90 31.78 -8.90 2.91
CA ASN A 90 31.08 -9.44 1.74
C ASN A 90 30.33 -10.73 2.16
N ILE A 91 29.01 -10.65 2.30
CA ILE A 91 28.16 -11.83 2.49
C ILE A 91 27.98 -12.46 1.11
N GLN A 92 28.76 -13.48 0.80
CA GLN A 92 28.53 -14.32 -0.38
C GLN A 92 27.28 -15.16 -0.14
N LEU A 93 26.21 -14.84 -0.84
CA LEU A 93 25.09 -15.76 -1.06
C LEU A 93 25.56 -16.83 -2.07
N PRO A 94 25.19 -18.11 -1.89
CA PRO A 94 25.55 -19.14 -2.86
C PRO A 94 24.92 -18.84 -4.22
N GLU A 95 25.72 -18.97 -5.27
CA GLU A 95 25.26 -18.89 -6.67
C GLU A 95 24.22 -19.97 -6.90
N MET A 96 22.98 -19.57 -7.24
CA MET A 96 22.00 -20.50 -7.81
C MET A 96 22.43 -20.78 -9.25
N SER A 97 23.31 -21.77 -9.41
CA SER A 97 23.67 -22.35 -10.69
C SER A 97 22.46 -23.12 -11.24
N GLY A 98 21.89 -22.62 -12.33
CA GLY A 98 21.00 -23.39 -13.18
C GLY A 98 19.79 -22.62 -13.67
N MET A 99 19.99 -21.75 -14.68
CA MET A 99 19.22 -21.70 -15.94
C MET A 99 19.60 -20.44 -16.73
N THR A 100 20.81 -20.37 -17.29
CA THR A 100 21.25 -19.22 -18.12
C THR A 100 21.92 -19.65 -19.42
N ASP A 101 21.61 -20.82 -19.96
CA ASP A 101 22.13 -21.19 -21.28
C ASP A 101 21.03 -21.81 -22.13
N GLY A 102 20.53 -21.03 -23.08
CA GLY A 102 19.59 -21.46 -24.10
C GLY A 102 18.29 -20.65 -24.15
N LEU A 103 18.34 -19.43 -24.70
CA LEU A 103 17.33 -18.84 -25.59
C LEU A 103 17.79 -17.44 -26.01
N ALA A 104 18.84 -17.42 -26.85
CA ALA A 104 19.09 -16.28 -27.72
C ALA A 104 18.06 -16.33 -28.85
N GLY A 105 17.10 -15.39 -28.84
CA GLY A 105 16.23 -15.10 -29.98
C GLY A 105 14.74 -15.29 -29.71
N GLY A 106 14.04 -14.16 -29.53
CA GLY A 106 12.61 -14.05 -29.80
C GLY A 106 11.71 -13.91 -28.58
N ILE A 107 10.89 -12.84 -28.62
CA ILE A 107 9.80 -12.46 -27.71
C ILE A 107 10.26 -11.66 -26.49
N GLU A 108 10.53 -10.39 -26.77
CA GLU A 108 10.69 -9.30 -25.82
C GLU A 108 9.30 -8.79 -25.42
N GLY A 109 8.79 -9.28 -24.30
CA GLY A 109 7.47 -8.96 -23.77
C GLY A 109 7.00 -10.12 -22.91
N PHE A 110 6.42 -9.83 -21.74
CA PHE A 110 6.02 -10.76 -20.69
C PHE A 110 7.11 -11.11 -19.66
N ASN A 111 7.05 -10.40 -18.52
CA ASN A 111 6.95 -10.96 -17.16
C ASN A 111 7.31 -9.86 -16.15
N LEU A 112 6.31 -9.06 -15.73
CA LEU A 112 6.44 -8.27 -14.51
C LEU A 112 6.16 -9.22 -13.34
N MET A 113 7.22 -9.64 -12.64
CA MET A 113 7.07 -10.14 -11.27
C MET A 113 6.56 -8.99 -10.38
N PRO A 114 5.69 -9.24 -9.40
CA PRO A 114 5.38 -8.23 -8.40
C PRO A 114 6.66 -7.77 -7.71
N ASP A 115 6.76 -6.47 -7.44
CA ASP A 115 7.72 -6.01 -6.45
C ASP A 115 7.21 -6.46 -5.07
N PHE A 116 7.71 -7.58 -4.56
CA PHE A 116 7.37 -8.11 -3.23
C PHE A 116 7.78 -7.16 -2.08
N GLY A 117 8.40 -6.01 -2.39
CA GLY A 117 8.60 -4.89 -1.48
C GLY A 117 7.37 -3.99 -1.31
N GLU A 118 6.37 -4.04 -2.19
CA GLU A 118 5.17 -3.20 -2.11
C GLU A 118 4.10 -3.79 -1.17
N VAL A 119 3.40 -2.89 -0.46
CA VAL A 119 2.29 -3.23 0.43
C VAL A 119 1.02 -3.38 -0.40
N SER A 120 0.40 -4.56 -0.39
CA SER A 120 -0.91 -4.81 -1.02
C SER A 120 -2.02 -4.95 0.03
N ILE A 121 -3.28 -4.84 -0.40
CA ILE A 121 -4.44 -5.15 0.47
C ILE A 121 -4.53 -6.65 0.86
N MET A 122 -3.73 -7.51 0.21
CA MET A 122 -3.56 -8.93 0.56
C MET A 122 -2.40 -9.16 1.55
N GLY A 123 -1.66 -8.10 1.93
CA GLY A 123 -0.48 -8.18 2.77
C GLY A 123 0.81 -7.81 2.05
N SER A 124 1.93 -7.88 2.78
CA SER A 124 3.29 -7.58 2.29
C SER A 124 4.11 -8.84 2.04
N GLY A 125 5.12 -8.76 1.17
CA GLY A 125 6.07 -9.87 0.97
C GLY A 125 6.98 -10.15 2.17
N HIS A 126 7.00 -9.27 3.16
CA HIS A 126 7.81 -9.37 4.36
C HIS A 126 6.94 -9.38 5.62
N SER A 127 7.30 -10.26 6.57
CA SER A 127 6.73 -10.31 7.92
C SER A 127 7.33 -9.22 8.81
N ILE A 128 6.50 -8.61 9.64
CA ILE A 128 6.85 -7.74 10.77
C ILE A 128 6.78 -8.46 12.12
N GLY A 129 6.40 -9.74 12.13
CA GLY A 129 6.40 -10.63 13.30
C GLY A 129 5.07 -10.79 14.02
N ASN A 130 4.11 -9.90 13.77
CA ASN A 130 2.73 -9.97 14.28
C ASN A 130 1.72 -9.94 13.13
N ASP A 131 1.92 -10.80 12.16
CA ASP A 131 1.13 -10.87 10.93
C ASP A 131 0.64 -12.29 10.70
N PHE A 132 -0.36 -12.39 9.84
CA PHE A 132 -0.90 -13.64 9.38
C PHE A 132 -0.23 -14.02 8.07
N ALA A 133 0.42 -15.19 8.04
CA ALA A 133 1.03 -15.73 6.84
C ALA A 133 -0.03 -16.35 5.93
N GLY A 134 -0.25 -15.75 4.77
CA GLY A 134 -1.19 -16.17 3.74
C GLY A 134 -0.58 -17.13 2.72
N LYS A 135 -1.36 -18.15 2.34
CA LYS A 135 -1.07 -19.04 1.21
C LYS A 135 -2.20 -18.99 0.21
N PHE A 136 -1.87 -18.64 -1.03
CA PHE A 136 -2.80 -18.62 -2.15
C PHE A 136 -2.94 -20.00 -2.79
N TYR A 137 -4.18 -20.39 -3.06
CA TYR A 137 -4.58 -21.61 -3.76
C TYR A 137 -5.40 -21.24 -4.99
N ASP A 138 -5.09 -21.87 -6.11
CA ASP A 138 -5.83 -21.73 -7.36
C ASP A 138 -6.49 -23.06 -7.72
N PHE A 139 -7.81 -23.09 -7.72
CA PHE A 139 -8.58 -24.32 -7.96
C PHE A 139 -8.77 -24.65 -9.44
N LYS A 140 -8.28 -23.80 -10.33
CA LYS A 140 -8.29 -23.97 -11.78
C LYS A 140 -7.03 -24.68 -12.28
N ARG A 141 -6.06 -24.90 -11.40
CA ARG A 141 -4.79 -25.53 -11.72
C ARG A 141 -4.52 -26.74 -10.83
N ASP A 142 -3.87 -27.76 -11.39
CA ASP A 142 -3.33 -28.87 -10.59
C ASP A 142 -2.07 -28.43 -9.82
N ARG A 143 -1.59 -29.29 -8.92
CA ARG A 143 -0.36 -29.05 -8.12
C ARG A 143 0.89 -28.71 -8.95
N SER A 144 0.90 -29.03 -10.24
CA SER A 144 2.01 -28.75 -11.16
C SER A 144 1.80 -27.44 -11.94
N GLY A 145 0.70 -26.72 -11.69
CA GLY A 145 0.35 -25.48 -12.37
C GLY A 145 -0.40 -25.67 -13.69
N ARG A 146 -0.76 -26.91 -14.07
CA ARG A 146 -1.47 -27.16 -15.32
C ARG A 146 -2.96 -26.86 -15.17
N PRO A 147 -3.61 -26.20 -16.15
CA PRO A 147 -5.06 -26.00 -16.11
C PRO A 147 -5.83 -27.31 -15.96
N ILE A 148 -6.89 -27.29 -15.15
CA ILE A 148 -7.82 -28.40 -14.95
C ILE A 148 -9.26 -27.89 -15.12
N PRO A 149 -10.23 -28.76 -15.45
CA PRO A 149 -11.64 -28.35 -15.48
C PRO A 149 -12.10 -27.86 -14.10
N TYR A 150 -12.85 -26.76 -14.09
CA TYR A 150 -13.45 -26.14 -12.92
C TYR A 150 -14.90 -25.75 -13.19
N SER A 151 -15.68 -25.60 -12.14
CA SER A 151 -17.04 -25.04 -12.15
C SER A 151 -17.32 -24.38 -10.82
N LEU A 152 -18.33 -23.51 -10.80
CA LEU A 152 -18.80 -22.84 -9.58
C LEU A 152 -19.18 -23.84 -8.48
N ASP A 153 -19.97 -24.87 -8.81
CA ASP A 153 -20.38 -25.91 -7.86
C ASP A 153 -19.17 -26.67 -7.30
N ALA A 154 -18.23 -27.07 -8.16
CA ALA A 154 -17.03 -27.78 -7.73
C ALA A 154 -16.16 -26.91 -6.80
N TYR A 155 -16.02 -25.62 -7.11
CA TYR A 155 -15.33 -24.66 -6.26
C TYR A 155 -15.95 -24.56 -4.87
N ARG A 156 -17.28 -24.37 -4.80
CA ARG A 156 -18.01 -24.27 -3.52
C ARG A 156 -17.91 -25.55 -2.70
N ASP A 157 -17.99 -26.71 -3.34
CA ASP A 157 -17.79 -28.00 -2.69
C ASP A 157 -16.38 -28.17 -2.12
N ILE A 158 -15.35 -27.69 -2.83
CA ILE A 158 -13.95 -27.71 -2.34
C ILE A 158 -13.81 -26.85 -1.09
N VAL A 159 -14.30 -25.60 -1.13
CA VAL A 159 -14.22 -24.68 0.02
C VAL A 159 -14.99 -25.24 1.22
N ARG A 160 -16.23 -25.69 1.01
CA ARG A 160 -17.05 -26.32 2.04
C ARG A 160 -16.37 -27.56 2.64
N LYS A 161 -15.82 -28.44 1.81
CA LYS A 161 -15.08 -29.63 2.25
C LYS A 161 -13.86 -29.25 3.09
N PHE A 162 -13.13 -28.20 2.69
CA PHE A 162 -12.00 -27.70 3.46
C PHE A 162 -12.43 -27.22 4.85
N ILE A 163 -13.51 -26.42 4.93
CA ILE A 163 -14.05 -25.94 6.20
C ILE A 163 -14.49 -27.13 7.08
N LYS A 164 -15.31 -28.06 6.56
CA LYS A 164 -15.78 -29.25 7.31
C LYS A 164 -14.66 -30.19 7.76
N SER A 165 -13.53 -30.20 7.05
CA SER A 165 -12.38 -31.02 7.44
C SER A 165 -11.65 -30.53 8.69
N GLY A 166 -12.02 -29.35 9.22
CA GLY A 166 -11.24 -28.65 10.23
C GLY A 166 -9.99 -28.00 9.64
N TRP A 167 -10.10 -27.51 8.40
CA TRP A 167 -9.07 -26.74 7.69
C TRP A 167 -7.77 -27.55 7.43
N LYS A 168 -7.94 -28.84 7.10
CA LYS A 168 -6.83 -29.73 6.75
C LYS A 168 -6.33 -29.42 5.34
N THR A 169 -5.11 -28.88 5.24
CA THR A 169 -4.51 -28.50 3.95
C THR A 169 -4.32 -29.67 2.98
N SER A 170 -4.35 -30.92 3.46
CA SER A 170 -4.36 -32.12 2.61
C SER A 170 -5.59 -32.19 1.69
N VAL A 171 -6.70 -31.51 2.02
CA VAL A 171 -7.87 -31.40 1.12
C VAL A 171 -7.51 -30.62 -0.14
N LEU A 172 -6.56 -29.70 -0.05
CA LEU A 172 -6.16 -28.80 -1.12
C LEU A 172 -4.95 -29.30 -1.92
N SER A 173 -4.32 -30.41 -1.52
CA SER A 173 -3.00 -30.85 -2.03
C SER A 173 -2.96 -31.21 -3.52
N ARG A 174 -4.12 -31.38 -4.15
CA ARG A 174 -4.23 -31.63 -5.60
C ARG A 174 -4.20 -30.35 -6.44
N TYR A 175 -4.49 -29.20 -5.82
CA TYR A 175 -4.59 -27.91 -6.48
C TYR A 175 -3.28 -27.15 -6.41
N TYR A 176 -3.13 -26.17 -7.28
CA TYR A 176 -1.97 -25.30 -7.27
C TYR A 176 -1.96 -24.45 -5.99
N GLN A 177 -0.77 -24.30 -5.42
CA GLN A 177 -0.50 -23.37 -4.33
C GLN A 177 0.64 -22.47 -4.79
N SER A 178 0.47 -21.15 -4.64
CA SER A 178 1.55 -20.22 -4.97
C SER A 178 2.79 -20.49 -4.11
N PRO A 179 4.01 -20.39 -4.68
CA PRO A 179 5.23 -20.42 -3.88
C PRO A 179 5.37 -19.17 -3.01
N ASN A 180 4.72 -18.07 -3.39
CA ASN A 180 4.80 -16.80 -2.68
C ASN A 180 3.88 -16.80 -1.45
N ARG A 181 4.30 -16.04 -0.44
CA ARG A 181 3.52 -15.80 0.78
C ARG A 181 3.41 -14.31 0.99
N LEU A 182 2.23 -13.89 1.43
CA LEU A 182 2.00 -12.53 1.90
C LEU A 182 1.69 -12.56 3.39
N TYR A 183 2.07 -11.49 4.07
CA TYR A 183 1.93 -11.31 5.50
C TYR A 183 0.94 -10.17 5.74
N ALA A 184 -0.23 -10.50 6.26
CA ALA A 184 -1.33 -9.55 6.45
C ALA A 184 -1.49 -9.18 7.93
N THR A 185 -1.59 -7.88 8.21
CA THR A 185 -1.90 -7.37 9.56
C THR A 185 -3.37 -6.99 9.71
N THR A 186 -4.14 -6.99 8.62
CA THR A 186 -5.56 -6.70 8.56
C THR A 186 -6.19 -7.45 7.38
N PHE A 187 -7.51 -7.62 7.41
CA PHE A 187 -8.28 -8.26 6.33
C PHE A 187 -9.37 -7.28 5.87
N MET A 188 -8.94 -6.28 5.10
CA MET A 188 -9.79 -5.17 4.68
C MET A 188 -9.67 -4.96 3.17
N ILE A 189 -10.35 -5.82 2.42
CA ILE A 189 -10.45 -5.76 0.96
C ILE A 189 -11.77 -5.08 0.62
N PRO A 190 -11.78 -3.76 0.31
CA PRO A 190 -12.98 -3.09 -0.19
C PRO A 190 -13.36 -3.63 -1.58
N PRO A 191 -14.50 -3.21 -2.17
CA PRO A 191 -14.88 -3.63 -3.52
C PRO A 191 -13.77 -3.34 -4.55
N VAL A 192 -13.21 -4.41 -5.12
CA VAL A 192 -12.15 -4.39 -6.14
C VAL A 192 -12.38 -5.51 -7.14
N LEU A 193 -11.60 -5.56 -8.22
CA LEU A 193 -11.59 -6.74 -9.09
C LEU A 193 -10.94 -7.92 -8.38
N SER A 194 -11.53 -9.10 -8.51
CA SER A 194 -11.05 -10.32 -7.85
C SER A 194 -9.64 -10.76 -8.29
N SER A 195 -9.19 -10.28 -9.45
CA SER A 195 -7.81 -10.42 -9.93
C SER A 195 -6.74 -9.83 -9.00
N ILE A 196 -7.13 -9.04 -7.99
CA ILE A 196 -6.21 -8.51 -6.99
C ILE A 196 -5.45 -9.60 -6.24
N ALA A 197 -6.11 -10.73 -5.92
CA ALA A 197 -5.49 -11.81 -5.16
C ALA A 197 -4.40 -12.52 -5.96
N PRO A 198 -4.65 -13.09 -7.17
CA PRO A 198 -3.58 -13.69 -7.95
C PRO A 198 -2.46 -12.70 -8.27
N SER A 199 -2.79 -11.44 -8.62
CA SER A 199 -1.79 -10.41 -8.89
C SER A 199 -0.86 -10.15 -7.70
N ALA A 200 -1.41 -9.98 -6.50
CA ALA A 200 -0.62 -9.74 -5.28
C ALA A 200 0.32 -10.91 -4.94
N PHE A 201 -0.07 -12.14 -5.28
CA PHE A 201 0.77 -13.33 -5.11
C PHE A 201 1.70 -13.60 -6.30
N GLY A 202 1.72 -12.75 -7.33
CA GLY A 202 2.54 -12.92 -8.53
C GLY A 202 2.10 -14.05 -9.45
N GLU A 203 0.81 -14.34 -9.44
CA GLU A 203 0.19 -15.38 -10.25
C GLU A 203 -0.48 -14.76 -11.48
N HIS A 204 -0.13 -15.25 -12.67
CA HIS A 204 -0.75 -14.85 -13.94
C HIS A 204 -1.90 -15.81 -14.28
N THR A 205 -3.03 -15.62 -13.62
CA THR A 205 -4.25 -16.44 -13.77
C THR A 205 -5.48 -15.53 -13.73
N GLU A 206 -6.62 -16.04 -14.17
CA GLU A 206 -7.92 -15.34 -14.06
C GLU A 206 -8.23 -15.01 -12.58
N GLY A 207 -9.10 -14.02 -12.34
CA GLY A 207 -9.48 -13.59 -10.98
C GLY A 207 -10.47 -14.50 -10.26
N ASN A 208 -10.92 -15.60 -10.83
CA ASN A 208 -11.94 -16.50 -10.28
C ASN A 208 -11.36 -17.72 -9.53
N TYR A 209 -12.20 -18.36 -8.71
CA TYR A 209 -11.99 -19.66 -8.07
C TYR A 209 -10.65 -19.80 -7.33
N TRP A 210 -10.33 -18.82 -6.49
CA TRP A 210 -9.15 -18.84 -5.63
C TRP A 210 -9.53 -18.82 -4.16
N MET A 211 -8.57 -19.22 -3.33
CA MET A 211 -8.68 -19.09 -1.88
C MET A 211 -7.32 -18.74 -1.29
N VAL A 212 -7.31 -17.84 -0.32
CA VAL A 212 -6.15 -17.56 0.52
C VAL A 212 -6.42 -18.01 1.94
N HIS A 213 -5.53 -18.86 2.47
CA HIS A 213 -5.56 -19.33 3.85
C HIS A 213 -4.46 -18.64 4.65
N TYR A 214 -4.89 -17.79 5.58
CA TYR A 214 -4.04 -17.05 6.50
C TYR A 214 -3.96 -17.76 7.86
N LYS A 215 -2.77 -17.83 8.45
CA LYS A 215 -2.54 -18.32 9.81
C LYS A 215 -1.66 -17.36 10.60
N GLY A 216 -2.04 -17.09 11.84
CA GLY A 216 -1.32 -16.17 12.73
C GLY A 216 -1.73 -16.38 14.19
N GLN A 217 -1.37 -15.42 15.03
CA GLN A 217 -1.75 -15.39 16.44
C GLN A 217 -2.69 -14.22 16.69
N LEU A 218 -3.71 -14.45 17.51
CA LEU A 218 -4.60 -13.44 18.05
C LEU A 218 -4.24 -13.23 19.51
N VAL A 219 -3.75 -12.04 19.85
CA VAL A 219 -3.36 -11.68 21.20
C VAL A 219 -3.66 -10.21 21.45
N HIS A 220 -3.88 -9.84 22.69
CA HIS A 220 -4.00 -8.44 23.09
C HIS A 220 -3.25 -8.21 24.40
N LYS A 221 -2.56 -7.07 24.53
CA LYS A 221 -1.75 -6.73 25.71
C LYS A 221 -2.58 -6.60 27.00
N GLU A 222 -3.86 -6.29 26.85
CA GLU A 222 -4.85 -6.12 27.92
C GLU A 222 -5.98 -7.13 27.71
N GLY A 223 -6.74 -7.42 28.76
CA GLY A 223 -7.92 -8.27 28.64
C GLY A 223 -8.98 -7.57 27.80
N ILE A 224 -9.58 -8.27 26.84
CA ILE A 224 -10.57 -7.70 25.93
C ILE A 224 -11.65 -8.73 25.59
N THR A 225 -12.91 -8.28 25.58
CA THR A 225 -14.03 -9.04 25.00
C THR A 225 -14.51 -8.33 23.75
N PHE A 226 -14.50 -9.04 22.63
CA PHE A 226 -14.86 -8.49 21.33
C PHE A 226 -15.48 -9.57 20.45
N ARG A 227 -16.09 -9.17 19.33
CA ARG A 227 -16.52 -10.07 18.26
C ARG A 227 -16.13 -9.51 16.90
N PHE A 228 -16.04 -10.39 15.91
CA PHE A 228 -15.81 -9.98 14.54
C PHE A 228 -17.11 -9.50 13.89
N VAL A 229 -16.99 -8.54 12.99
CA VAL A 229 -18.07 -8.09 12.09
C VAL A 229 -17.51 -8.19 10.67
N ALA A 230 -18.14 -8.96 9.80
CA ALA A 230 -17.57 -9.28 8.49
C ALA A 230 -18.55 -9.03 7.33
N SER A 231 -18.01 -8.62 6.19
CA SER A 231 -18.70 -8.58 4.91
C SER A 231 -17.94 -9.46 3.92
N GLY A 232 -18.66 -10.19 3.10
CA GLY A 232 -18.11 -11.18 2.19
C GLY A 232 -18.77 -11.14 0.82
N ASP A 233 -17.93 -10.94 -0.17
CA ASP A 233 -18.11 -11.16 -1.60
C ASP A 233 -16.74 -11.68 -2.10
N GLU A 234 -16.51 -12.98 -2.27
CA GLU A 234 -17.49 -14.06 -2.08
C GLU A 234 -17.52 -14.62 -0.65
N ILE A 235 -16.40 -15.10 -0.08
CA ILE A 235 -16.37 -15.89 1.18
C ILE A 235 -15.29 -15.39 2.15
N LEU A 236 -15.66 -15.12 3.40
CA LEU A 236 -14.74 -14.85 4.51
C LEU A 236 -15.11 -15.70 5.73
N VAL A 237 -14.16 -16.49 6.26
CA VAL A 237 -14.36 -17.29 7.48
C VAL A 237 -13.19 -17.11 8.43
N VAL A 238 -13.50 -16.90 9.72
CA VAL A 238 -12.53 -16.79 10.81
C VAL A 238 -12.68 -17.95 11.77
N ARG A 239 -11.54 -18.56 12.10
CA ARG A 239 -11.43 -19.62 13.08
C ARG A 239 -10.44 -19.22 14.16
N VAL A 240 -10.83 -19.37 15.42
CA VAL A 240 -10.00 -19.08 16.60
C VAL A 240 -9.92 -20.33 17.45
N ASN A 241 -8.69 -20.75 17.77
CA ASN A 241 -8.36 -21.93 18.57
C ASN A 241 -9.16 -23.20 18.17
N GLY A 242 -9.27 -23.42 16.86
CA GLY A 242 -9.94 -24.60 16.33
C GLY A 242 -11.46 -24.46 16.10
N GLU A 243 -12.08 -23.37 16.54
CA GLU A 243 -13.52 -23.13 16.42
C GLU A 243 -13.84 -21.99 15.44
N ILE A 244 -14.87 -22.15 14.61
CA ILE A 244 -15.33 -21.09 13.72
C ILE A 244 -16.14 -20.10 14.57
N VAL A 245 -15.72 -18.82 14.53
CA VAL A 245 -16.33 -17.73 15.31
C VAL A 245 -16.99 -16.68 14.43
N MET A 246 -16.69 -16.69 13.13
CA MET A 246 -17.29 -15.81 12.13
C MET A 246 -17.25 -16.50 10.76
N GLY A 247 -18.37 -16.50 10.04
CA GLY A 247 -18.42 -16.86 8.62
C GLY A 247 -19.40 -15.96 7.89
N VAL A 248 -19.02 -15.53 6.69
CA VAL A 248 -19.89 -14.82 5.75
C VAL A 248 -19.58 -15.36 4.35
N ALA A 249 -20.63 -15.58 3.58
CA ALA A 249 -20.54 -15.76 2.14
C ALA A 249 -21.54 -14.82 1.46
N TRP A 250 -21.51 -14.72 0.13
CA TRP A 250 -22.55 -14.03 -0.61
C TRP A 250 -23.93 -14.62 -0.29
N LEU A 251 -24.96 -13.77 -0.28
CA LEU A 251 -26.25 -14.09 0.34
C LEU A 251 -26.95 -15.30 -0.30
N SER A 252 -26.83 -15.48 -1.62
CA SER A 252 -27.41 -16.64 -2.31
C SER A 252 -26.72 -17.96 -1.97
N ASP A 253 -25.49 -17.91 -1.48
CA ASP A 253 -24.57 -19.06 -1.43
C ASP A 253 -24.20 -19.46 0.00
N GLU A 254 -24.50 -18.60 0.97
CA GLU A 254 -24.28 -18.81 2.40
C GLU A 254 -24.86 -20.13 2.91
N SER A 255 -26.07 -20.50 2.49
CA SER A 255 -26.68 -21.78 2.87
C SER A 255 -25.88 -22.98 2.36
N GLN A 256 -25.41 -22.91 1.10
CA GLN A 256 -24.63 -23.98 0.47
C GLN A 256 -23.27 -24.13 1.15
N ILE A 257 -22.59 -23.02 1.46
CA ILE A 257 -21.21 -23.04 1.96
C ILE A 257 -21.16 -23.22 3.48
N LEU A 258 -21.98 -22.49 4.24
CA LEU A 258 -21.91 -22.38 5.70
C LEU A 258 -23.11 -22.98 6.45
N GLY A 259 -24.23 -23.28 5.79
CA GLY A 259 -25.54 -23.48 6.44
C GLY A 259 -25.60 -24.42 7.66
N ASP A 260 -24.95 -25.58 7.61
CA ASP A 260 -24.87 -26.55 8.73
C ASP A 260 -23.55 -26.46 9.53
N ILE A 261 -22.63 -25.57 9.12
CA ILE A 261 -21.29 -25.45 9.69
C ILE A 261 -21.27 -24.37 10.78
N TRP A 262 -21.80 -23.19 10.46
CA TRP A 262 -21.82 -22.05 11.37
C TRP A 262 -22.91 -21.06 10.97
N SER A 263 -23.50 -20.42 11.97
CA SER A 263 -24.46 -19.33 11.79
C SER A 263 -24.35 -18.32 12.93
N SER A 264 -24.59 -17.05 12.62
CA SER A 264 -24.62 -15.98 13.61
C SER A 264 -25.79 -16.15 14.57
N SER A 265 -25.55 -15.92 15.86
CA SER A 265 -26.63 -15.80 16.87
C SER A 265 -27.08 -14.35 17.10
N SER A 266 -26.49 -13.36 16.42
CA SER A 266 -26.83 -11.95 16.61
C SER A 266 -28.05 -11.56 15.79
N ALA A 267 -29.03 -10.91 16.43
CA ALA A 267 -30.20 -10.35 15.76
C ALA A 267 -29.86 -9.18 14.81
N ASP A 268 -28.68 -8.58 14.96
CA ASP A 268 -28.19 -7.50 14.10
C ASP A 268 -27.39 -8.03 12.90
N SER A 269 -27.23 -9.34 12.76
CA SER A 269 -26.60 -9.94 11.58
C SER A 269 -27.42 -9.60 10.32
N ARG A 270 -26.73 -9.27 9.22
CA ARG A 270 -27.30 -8.81 7.94
C ARG A 270 -28.13 -7.53 8.02
N LYS A 271 -28.02 -6.75 9.10
CA LYS A 271 -28.77 -5.49 9.28
C LYS A 271 -28.09 -4.25 8.72
N TYR A 272 -26.76 -4.22 8.73
CA TYR A 272 -25.97 -3.04 8.39
C TYR A 272 -25.14 -3.28 7.12
N TRP A 273 -25.06 -2.29 6.24
CA TRP A 273 -24.19 -2.34 5.07
C TRP A 273 -22.72 -2.20 5.46
N MET A 274 -21.84 -2.93 4.80
CA MET A 274 -20.39 -2.78 4.89
C MET A 274 -19.75 -3.25 3.58
N GLY A 275 -19.10 -2.33 2.85
CA GLY A 275 -18.67 -2.61 1.48
C GLY A 275 -19.88 -2.75 0.56
N ASN A 276 -19.90 -3.78 -0.26
CA ASN A 276 -20.99 -4.05 -1.22
C ASN A 276 -22.05 -5.06 -0.72
N ASN A 277 -21.97 -5.50 0.54
CA ASN A 277 -22.89 -6.47 1.13
C ASN A 277 -23.31 -6.05 2.55
N THR A 278 -24.29 -6.75 3.14
CA THR A 278 -24.69 -6.57 4.54
C THR A 278 -23.80 -7.41 5.46
N ALA A 279 -23.34 -6.81 6.55
CA ALA A 279 -22.40 -7.40 7.47
C ALA A 279 -23.03 -8.51 8.33
N VAL A 280 -22.30 -9.59 8.54
CA VAL A 280 -22.62 -10.66 9.48
C VAL A 280 -21.84 -10.42 10.78
N ILE A 281 -22.48 -10.70 11.90
CA ILE A 281 -21.89 -10.50 13.23
C ILE A 281 -21.47 -11.85 13.81
N GLY A 282 -20.22 -11.95 14.28
CA GLY A 282 -19.64 -13.16 14.83
C GLY A 282 -20.00 -13.43 16.29
N ASP A 283 -19.39 -14.49 16.82
CA ASP A 283 -19.50 -14.88 18.22
C ASP A 283 -18.57 -14.02 19.10
N TRP A 284 -18.94 -13.82 20.37
CA TRP A 284 -18.09 -13.14 21.36
C TRP A 284 -16.87 -13.98 21.74
N ILE A 285 -15.73 -13.31 21.84
CA ILE A 285 -14.42 -13.85 22.16
C ILE A 285 -13.83 -13.04 23.30
N THR A 286 -13.32 -13.71 24.33
CA THR A 286 -12.55 -13.07 25.41
C THR A 286 -11.09 -13.49 25.29
N LEU A 287 -10.19 -12.50 25.24
CA LEU A 287 -8.75 -12.71 25.30
C LEU A 287 -8.23 -12.33 26.68
N GLU A 288 -7.47 -13.24 27.27
CA GLU A 288 -6.68 -12.96 28.46
C GLU A 288 -5.43 -12.13 28.08
N PRO A 289 -4.99 -11.18 28.92
CA PRO A 289 -3.83 -10.33 28.63
C PRO A 289 -2.59 -11.14 28.27
N GLY A 290 -2.04 -10.91 27.07
CA GLY A 290 -0.79 -11.51 26.59
C GLY A 290 -0.85 -13.02 26.33
N VAL A 291 -2.03 -13.65 26.37
CA VAL A 291 -2.20 -15.07 26.04
C VAL A 291 -2.58 -15.20 24.57
N PRO A 292 -1.68 -15.67 23.70
CA PRO A 292 -1.99 -15.79 22.29
C PRO A 292 -2.90 -17.00 22.02
N LEU A 293 -3.85 -16.82 21.11
CA LEU A 293 -4.67 -17.87 20.53
C LEU A 293 -4.31 -18.06 19.06
N ASP A 294 -4.33 -19.31 18.58
CA ASP A 294 -4.22 -19.57 17.15
C ASP A 294 -5.43 -18.96 16.42
N MET A 295 -5.19 -18.18 15.37
CA MET A 295 -6.24 -17.67 14.51
C MET A 295 -5.92 -17.99 13.05
N GLU A 296 -6.95 -18.40 12.33
CA GLU A 296 -6.89 -18.68 10.91
C GLU A 296 -8.02 -17.92 10.19
N VAL A 297 -7.73 -17.40 9.01
CA VAL A 297 -8.71 -16.71 8.16
C VAL A 297 -8.68 -17.30 6.76
N ILE A 298 -9.85 -17.58 6.20
CA ILE A 298 -10.02 -17.91 4.79
C ILE A 298 -10.68 -16.71 4.11
N MET A 299 -10.10 -16.31 2.99
CA MET A 299 -10.69 -15.39 2.02
C MET A 299 -10.76 -16.13 0.68
N ALA A 300 -11.92 -16.21 0.06
CA ALA A 300 -12.10 -16.97 -1.18
C ALA A 300 -13.09 -16.27 -2.09
N ASP A 301 -12.89 -16.40 -3.39
CA ASP A 301 -13.66 -15.67 -4.40
C ASP A 301 -13.87 -16.49 -5.67
N ASP A 302 -15.01 -16.31 -6.33
CA ASP A 302 -15.40 -17.05 -7.52
C ASP A 302 -15.35 -16.23 -8.83
N GLY A 303 -15.00 -14.95 -8.79
CA GLY A 303 -14.80 -14.11 -9.98
C GLY A 303 -15.40 -12.71 -9.86
N GLY A 304 -15.22 -11.89 -10.90
CA GLY A 304 -15.82 -10.55 -10.94
C GLY A 304 -15.28 -9.57 -9.89
N GLN A 305 -16.14 -9.12 -8.97
CA GLN A 305 -15.79 -8.19 -7.88
C GLN A 305 -15.52 -8.99 -6.61
N ALA A 306 -14.50 -8.59 -5.84
CA ALA A 306 -14.24 -9.09 -4.51
C ALA A 306 -14.39 -7.97 -3.47
N CYS A 307 -15.02 -8.28 -2.34
CA CYS A 307 -15.15 -7.42 -1.17
C CYS A 307 -15.14 -8.29 0.11
N LEU A 308 -14.00 -8.33 0.78
CA LEU A 308 -13.76 -9.19 1.94
C LEU A 308 -13.26 -8.31 3.09
N MET A 309 -14.16 -7.92 3.98
CA MET A 309 -13.90 -6.92 5.01
C MET A 309 -14.13 -7.50 6.40
N LEU A 310 -13.12 -7.42 7.26
CA LEU A 310 -13.16 -7.84 8.67
C LEU A 310 -12.95 -6.64 9.60
N ALA A 311 -13.96 -6.36 10.41
CA ALA A 311 -13.98 -5.37 11.47
C ALA A 311 -14.18 -6.03 12.83
N VAL A 312 -14.10 -5.24 13.89
CA VAL A 312 -14.31 -5.69 15.28
C VAL A 312 -15.31 -4.81 16.01
N GLU A 313 -16.07 -5.44 16.89
CA GLU A 313 -16.94 -4.79 17.86
C GLU A 313 -16.51 -5.22 19.26
N GLU A 314 -16.00 -4.27 20.03
CA GLU A 314 -15.71 -4.41 21.46
C GLU A 314 -16.99 -4.36 22.29
N GLU A 315 -17.05 -5.19 23.33
CA GLU A 315 -18.19 -5.25 24.25
C GLU A 315 -18.36 -3.93 25.02
N GLY A 316 -19.58 -3.39 25.01
CA GLY A 316 -19.92 -2.17 25.75
C GLY A 316 -19.41 -0.87 25.14
N VAL A 317 -18.76 -0.90 23.98
CA VAL A 317 -18.30 0.31 23.28
C VAL A 317 -19.38 0.80 22.31
N GLU A 318 -19.69 2.10 22.38
CA GLU A 318 -20.54 2.76 21.40
C GLU A 318 -19.69 3.34 20.26
N TYR A 319 -20.15 3.15 19.03
CA TYR A 319 -19.46 3.64 17.84
C TYR A 319 -20.25 4.77 17.17
N GLU A 320 -19.50 5.63 16.48
CA GLU A 320 -20.09 6.57 15.53
C GLU A 320 -20.99 5.83 14.54
N ARG A 321 -22.07 6.50 14.12
CA ARG A 321 -23.06 5.91 13.22
C ARG A 321 -22.98 6.58 11.86
N ARG A 322 -23.17 5.79 10.80
CA ARG A 322 -23.25 6.33 9.44
C ARG A 322 -24.50 7.19 9.28
N VAL A 323 -24.47 8.09 8.31
CA VAL A 323 -25.62 8.94 7.94
C VAL A 323 -26.85 8.11 7.56
N ARG A 324 -26.65 6.96 6.89
CA ARG A 324 -27.71 6.02 6.51
C ARG A 324 -27.98 4.91 7.55
N GLY A 325 -27.43 5.06 8.76
CA GLY A 325 -27.59 4.12 9.86
C GLY A 325 -26.50 3.04 9.94
N GLY A 326 -26.42 2.38 11.09
CA GLY A 326 -25.42 1.35 11.39
C GLY A 326 -24.13 1.90 12.04
N PRO A 327 -23.43 1.11 12.86
CA PRO A 327 -22.17 1.53 13.49
C PRO A 327 -20.99 1.54 12.48
N ILE A 328 -20.04 2.43 12.71
CA ILE A 328 -18.74 2.48 12.00
C ILE A 328 -17.74 1.69 12.82
N PHE A 329 -17.63 0.40 12.52
CA PHE A 329 -16.74 -0.49 13.26
C PHE A 329 -15.26 -0.25 12.89
N PRO A 330 -14.33 -0.32 13.87
CA PRO A 330 -12.91 -0.34 13.58
C PRO A 330 -12.51 -1.63 12.89
N VAL A 331 -11.53 -1.53 11.99
CA VAL A 331 -11.00 -2.70 11.29
C VAL A 331 -10.23 -3.62 12.23
N PHE A 332 -10.29 -4.93 11.99
CA PHE A 332 -9.38 -5.85 12.66
C PHE A 332 -7.94 -5.53 12.25
N LYS A 333 -7.05 -5.34 13.22
CA LYS A 333 -5.64 -5.05 12.96
C LYS A 333 -4.72 -5.60 14.04
N THR A 334 -3.57 -6.14 13.64
CA THR A 334 -2.49 -6.57 14.55
C THR A 334 -1.35 -5.56 14.66
N ALA A 335 -1.31 -4.60 13.74
CA ALA A 335 -0.41 -3.45 13.77
C ALA A 335 -1.15 -2.22 13.23
N GLU A 336 -0.68 -1.03 13.58
CA GLU A 336 -1.22 0.18 12.95
C GLU A 336 -0.92 0.15 11.44
N PRO A 337 -1.94 0.33 10.57
CA PRO A 337 -1.72 0.35 9.13
C PRO A 337 -0.70 1.41 8.72
N SER A 338 0.24 1.04 7.85
CA SER A 338 1.12 2.03 7.21
C SER A 338 0.30 2.95 6.31
N HIS A 339 0.86 4.11 5.95
CA HIS A 339 0.18 5.04 5.04
C HIS A 339 -0.06 4.38 3.67
N GLU A 340 0.88 3.56 3.19
CA GLU A 340 0.79 2.82 1.94
C GLU A 340 -0.36 1.80 1.97
N LEU A 341 -0.53 1.10 3.09
CA LEU A 341 -1.68 0.19 3.27
C LEU A 341 -3.00 0.98 3.28
N LEU A 342 -3.03 2.12 3.97
CA LEU A 342 -4.19 2.99 3.99
C LEU A 342 -4.52 3.56 2.60
N ASP A 343 -3.53 3.90 1.78
CA ASP A 343 -3.74 4.29 0.38
C ASP A 343 -4.39 3.15 -0.40
N ALA A 344 -3.85 1.94 -0.29
CA ALA A 344 -4.35 0.77 -0.98
C ALA A 344 -5.82 0.46 -0.62
N ILE A 345 -6.21 0.66 0.65
CA ILE A 345 -7.59 0.49 1.11
C ILE A 345 -8.47 1.68 0.69
N TYR A 346 -8.08 2.92 1.01
CA TYR A 346 -8.89 4.12 0.76
C TYR A 346 -9.17 4.38 -0.71
N LYS A 347 -8.32 3.86 -1.61
CA LYS A 347 -8.54 3.92 -3.06
C LYS A 347 -9.93 3.41 -3.45
N ASN A 348 -10.41 2.34 -2.81
CA ASN A 348 -11.69 1.71 -3.16
C ASN A 348 -12.69 1.64 -2.00
N LEU A 349 -12.31 2.08 -0.80
CA LEU A 349 -13.21 2.13 0.36
C LEU A 349 -14.06 3.41 0.36
N VAL A 350 -15.38 3.27 0.52
CA VAL A 350 -16.27 4.41 0.80
C VAL A 350 -15.94 4.98 2.18
N ARG A 351 -15.67 6.29 2.23
CA ARG A 351 -15.33 6.97 3.50
C ARG A 351 -16.48 6.84 4.49
N GLY A 352 -16.16 6.40 5.71
CA GLY A 352 -17.15 6.20 6.77
C GLY A 352 -17.77 4.81 6.80
N ASP A 353 -17.38 3.89 5.91
CA ASP A 353 -17.85 2.51 6.00
C ASP A 353 -17.28 1.79 7.24
N VAL A 354 -15.98 1.89 7.41
CA VAL A 354 -15.26 1.36 8.58
C VAL A 354 -14.27 2.39 9.06
N CYS A 355 -13.85 2.27 10.33
CA CYS A 355 -12.79 3.08 10.89
C CYS A 355 -11.44 2.39 10.71
N LEU A 356 -10.55 2.94 9.88
CA LEU A 356 -9.21 2.36 9.66
C LEU A 356 -8.20 2.76 10.76
N THR A 357 -8.45 3.86 11.48
CA THR A 357 -7.44 4.49 12.34
C THR A 357 -7.65 4.25 13.83
N ASN A 358 -8.86 3.91 14.26
CA ASN A 358 -9.19 3.70 15.68
C ASN A 358 -9.40 2.22 15.99
N GLY A 359 -9.80 1.91 17.23
CA GLY A 359 -10.06 0.56 17.70
C GLY A 359 -8.82 -0.18 18.21
N PRO A 360 -9.00 -1.45 18.61
CA PRO A 360 -7.95 -2.22 19.26
C PRO A 360 -6.88 -2.66 18.25
N VAL A 361 -5.65 -2.79 18.74
CA VAL A 361 -4.53 -3.38 17.99
C VAL A 361 -4.17 -4.69 18.67
N PHE A 362 -4.46 -5.80 18.00
CA PHE A 362 -4.24 -7.16 18.50
C PHE A 362 -2.75 -7.52 18.48
N CYS A 363 -2.05 -7.06 19.53
CA CYS A 363 -0.65 -7.32 19.81
C CYS A 363 -0.41 -7.32 21.33
N ASP A 364 0.68 -7.94 21.79
CA ASP A 364 1.07 -8.03 23.21
C ASP A 364 2.18 -7.03 23.60
N TYR A 365 2.54 -6.11 22.70
CA TYR A 365 3.56 -5.08 22.90
C TYR A 365 3.01 -3.67 22.64
N ASP A 366 3.73 -2.64 23.08
CA ASP A 366 3.35 -1.25 22.81
C ASP A 366 3.56 -0.91 21.32
N SER A 367 2.51 -1.08 20.52
CA SER A 367 2.46 -0.73 19.09
C SER A 367 2.71 0.75 18.80
N ARG A 368 2.50 1.64 19.80
CA ARG A 368 2.76 3.09 19.67
C ARG A 368 4.24 3.44 19.48
N ARG A 369 5.18 2.50 19.64
CA ARG A 369 6.61 2.75 19.37
C ARG A 369 7.00 2.62 17.88
N GLY A 370 6.09 2.20 17.00
CA GLY A 370 6.39 1.92 15.58
C GLY A 370 6.31 3.10 14.60
N SER A 371 5.60 4.18 14.95
CA SER A 371 5.37 5.32 14.02
C SER A 371 5.80 6.67 14.57
N ALA A 372 6.75 6.68 15.52
CA ALA A 372 7.56 7.86 15.69
C ALA A 372 8.56 7.89 14.54
N ILE A 373 8.14 8.47 13.40
CA ILE A 373 9.10 9.20 12.57
C ILE A 373 9.87 10.06 13.58
N PRO A 374 11.20 9.95 13.68
CA PRO A 374 11.92 10.93 14.46
C PRO A 374 11.53 12.26 13.82
N VAL A 375 10.72 13.06 14.52
CA VAL A 375 10.62 14.48 14.24
C VAL A 375 12.06 14.91 14.24
N SER A 376 12.62 15.12 13.04
CA SER A 376 13.96 15.64 12.90
C SER A 376 13.91 16.91 13.72
N LYS A 377 14.53 16.89 14.91
CA LYS A 377 14.78 18.12 15.65
C LYS A 377 15.45 19.00 14.62
N GLY A 378 14.72 20.03 14.19
CA GLY A 378 15.18 20.97 13.19
C GLY A 378 16.56 21.38 13.65
N ILE A 379 17.57 20.92 12.91
CA ILE A 379 18.90 21.48 13.04
C ILE A 379 18.65 22.92 12.63
N ALA A 380 18.77 23.82 13.60
CA ALA A 380 18.69 25.25 13.34
C ALA A 380 19.60 25.51 12.13
N PRO A 381 19.09 26.17 11.08
CA PRO A 381 19.91 26.47 9.92
C PRO A 381 21.22 27.09 10.43
N PRO A 382 22.40 26.69 9.90
CA PRO A 382 23.61 27.42 10.20
C PRO A 382 23.30 28.89 9.96
N ALA A 383 23.55 29.72 10.98
CA ALA A 383 23.30 31.15 10.92
C ALA A 383 23.75 31.62 9.55
N ALA A 384 22.81 32.18 8.79
CA ALA A 384 23.11 32.74 7.49
C ALA A 384 24.28 33.68 7.71
N VAL A 385 25.44 33.31 7.16
CA VAL A 385 26.47 34.30 6.89
C VAL A 385 25.72 35.34 6.08
N PRO A 386 25.65 36.61 6.55
CA PRO A 386 25.00 37.64 5.77
C PRO A 386 25.58 37.53 4.37
N ALA A 387 24.73 37.27 3.39
CA ALA A 387 25.12 37.44 2.00
C ALA A 387 25.63 38.88 1.95
N GLU A 388 26.95 39.03 1.85
CA GLU A 388 27.51 40.32 1.57
C GLU A 388 26.78 40.81 0.32
N PRO A 389 26.31 42.06 0.31
CA PRO A 389 25.63 42.59 -0.86
C PRO A 389 26.50 42.25 -2.07
N ASP A 390 25.89 41.73 -3.14
CA ASP A 390 26.57 41.46 -4.41
C ASP A 390 27.31 42.74 -4.81
N SER A 391 28.57 42.84 -4.38
CA SER A 391 29.47 43.84 -4.88
C SER A 391 29.63 43.43 -6.32
N ILE A 392 29.08 44.26 -7.20
CA ILE A 392 29.22 44.14 -8.65
C ILE A 392 30.71 43.99 -9.02
N LEU A 393 31.63 44.41 -8.14
CA LEU A 393 33.08 44.28 -8.26
C LEU A 393 33.60 43.09 -7.45
N ARG A 394 34.20 42.12 -8.14
CA ARG A 394 34.92 40.95 -7.59
C ARG A 394 36.43 41.14 -7.75
N THR A 395 37.22 40.59 -6.83
CA THR A 395 38.68 40.48 -7.01
C THR A 395 39.02 39.27 -7.88
N TRP A 396 39.70 39.52 -8.98
CA TRP A 396 40.20 38.53 -9.94
C TRP A 396 41.69 38.38 -9.76
N THR A 397 42.17 37.15 -9.74
CA THR A 397 43.57 36.77 -9.53
C THR A 397 44.11 36.11 -10.79
N SER A 398 45.22 36.60 -11.32
CA SER A 398 45.94 35.94 -12.40
C SER A 398 46.85 34.82 -11.89
N MET A 399 47.29 33.94 -12.77
CA MET A 399 48.19 32.82 -12.44
C MET A 399 49.53 33.27 -11.83
N ASP A 400 49.97 34.50 -12.10
CA ASP A 400 51.17 35.11 -11.51
C ASP A 400 50.89 35.83 -10.17
N GLY A 401 49.69 35.67 -9.60
CA GLY A 401 49.29 36.19 -8.29
C GLY A 401 48.88 37.66 -8.27
N LYS A 402 48.81 38.34 -9.42
CA LYS A 402 48.32 39.73 -9.47
C LYS A 402 46.80 39.76 -9.35
N THR A 403 46.29 40.76 -8.65
CA THR A 403 44.86 40.93 -8.45
C THR A 403 44.32 42.16 -9.18
N MET A 404 43.05 42.11 -9.56
CA MET A 404 42.32 43.28 -10.08
C MET A 404 40.85 43.22 -9.66
N GLU A 405 40.26 44.35 -9.32
CA GLU A 405 38.83 44.43 -9.02
C GLU A 405 38.02 44.79 -10.27
N GLY A 406 36.93 44.07 -10.51
CA GLY A 406 36.04 44.34 -11.63
C GLY A 406 34.79 43.46 -11.65
N GLU A 407 33.81 43.92 -12.41
CA GLU A 407 32.57 43.21 -12.74
C GLU A 407 32.80 42.31 -13.96
N LEU A 408 32.34 41.07 -13.91
CA LEU A 408 32.31 40.20 -15.08
C LEU A 408 31.22 40.69 -16.05
N VAL A 409 31.63 41.23 -17.19
CA VAL A 409 30.68 41.73 -18.22
C VAL A 409 30.28 40.60 -19.17
N THR A 410 31.25 39.90 -19.74
CA THR A 410 31.03 38.82 -20.70
C THR A 410 32.33 38.05 -20.94
N VAL A 411 32.24 36.92 -21.66
CA VAL A 411 33.42 36.21 -22.18
C VAL A 411 33.22 36.01 -23.67
N ILE A 412 34.19 36.46 -24.46
CA ILE A 412 34.18 36.38 -25.91
C ILE A 412 35.39 35.54 -26.34
N ALA A 413 35.14 34.41 -27.00
CA ALA A 413 36.13 33.36 -27.23
C ALA A 413 36.78 32.96 -25.88
N ASP A 414 38.11 33.07 -25.76
CA ASP A 414 38.85 32.76 -24.54
C ASP A 414 39.26 34.01 -23.74
N LYS A 415 38.53 35.12 -23.88
CA LYS A 415 38.83 36.38 -23.19
C LYS A 415 37.66 36.84 -22.33
N VAL A 416 37.95 37.04 -21.06
CA VAL A 416 37.06 37.56 -20.03
C VAL A 416 37.08 39.09 -20.10
N VAL A 417 35.91 39.71 -20.20
CA VAL A 417 35.76 41.17 -20.19
C VAL A 417 35.35 41.59 -18.79
N LEU A 418 36.24 42.31 -18.10
CA LEU A 418 36.05 42.82 -16.75
C LEU A 418 35.87 44.33 -16.76
N LYS A 419 34.82 44.87 -16.15
CA LYS A 419 34.61 46.32 -16.00
C LYS A 419 35.09 46.75 -14.62
N THR A 420 36.13 47.57 -14.58
CA THR A 420 36.69 48.11 -13.33
C THR A 420 35.73 49.10 -12.66
N ALA A 421 35.98 49.45 -11.39
CA ALA A 421 35.22 50.46 -10.64
C ALA A 421 35.11 51.83 -11.35
N GLN A 422 36.10 52.14 -12.20
CA GLN A 422 36.16 53.37 -13.01
C GLN A 422 35.39 53.27 -14.34
N GLY A 423 34.64 52.17 -14.56
CA GLY A 423 33.86 51.93 -15.78
C GLY A 423 34.68 51.44 -16.98
N LYS A 424 36.01 51.35 -16.89
CA LYS A 424 36.88 50.87 -17.97
C LYS A 424 36.81 49.35 -18.10
N GLN A 425 36.56 48.86 -19.31
CA GLN A 425 36.60 47.42 -19.65
C GLN A 425 38.04 46.95 -19.92
N ARG A 426 38.42 45.80 -19.36
CA ARG A 426 39.68 45.10 -19.61
C ARG A 426 39.40 43.70 -20.12
N LYS A 427 40.14 43.26 -21.14
CA LYS A 427 40.06 41.90 -21.69
C LYS A 427 41.23 41.08 -21.14
N VAL A 428 40.94 40.04 -20.38
CA VAL A 428 41.93 39.14 -19.78
C VAL A 428 41.74 37.74 -20.39
N PRO A 429 42.80 37.10 -20.93
CA PRO A 429 42.71 35.70 -21.35
C PRO A 429 42.25 34.80 -20.20
N LEU A 430 41.25 33.94 -20.44
CA LEU A 430 40.68 33.04 -19.43
C LEU A 430 41.76 32.14 -18.82
N ALA A 431 42.68 31.65 -19.65
CA ALA A 431 43.80 30.81 -19.23
C ALA A 431 44.80 31.51 -18.30
N GLN A 432 44.78 32.85 -18.21
CA GLN A 432 45.65 33.61 -17.31
C GLN A 432 45.03 33.84 -15.92
N LEU A 433 43.76 33.49 -15.73
CA LEU A 433 43.10 33.59 -14.42
C LEU A 433 43.38 32.37 -13.55
N SER A 434 43.24 32.55 -12.23
CA SER A 434 43.33 31.49 -11.23
C SER A 434 42.34 30.34 -11.51
N ALA A 435 42.54 29.20 -10.88
CA ALA A 435 41.59 28.08 -11.01
C ALA A 435 40.21 28.47 -10.47
N GLU A 436 40.18 29.13 -9.32
CA GLU A 436 38.97 29.59 -8.65
C GLU A 436 38.17 30.60 -9.50
N ASP A 437 38.87 31.52 -10.18
CA ASP A 437 38.21 32.50 -11.04
C ASP A 437 37.67 31.91 -12.34
N ARG A 438 38.38 30.94 -12.91
CA ARG A 438 37.91 30.20 -14.09
C ARG A 438 36.66 29.39 -13.74
N GLU A 439 36.68 28.67 -12.62
CA GLU A 439 35.52 27.96 -12.09
C GLU A 439 34.34 28.90 -11.85
N TYR A 440 34.58 30.06 -11.23
CA TYR A 440 33.53 31.07 -11.04
C TYR A 440 32.91 31.53 -12.37
N ILE A 441 33.72 31.79 -13.39
CA ILE A 441 33.25 32.20 -14.72
C ILE A 441 32.43 31.10 -15.40
N GLU A 442 32.89 29.85 -15.32
CA GLU A 442 32.18 28.70 -15.90
C GLU A 442 30.82 28.52 -15.20
N LEU A 443 30.79 28.53 -13.87
CA LEU A 443 29.57 28.38 -13.08
C LEU A 443 28.57 29.55 -13.21
N THR A 444 29.04 30.76 -13.54
CA THR A 444 28.15 31.91 -13.79
C THR A 444 27.56 31.92 -15.20
N ARG A 445 28.02 31.02 -16.09
CA ARG A 445 27.56 30.90 -17.47
C ARG A 445 27.10 29.47 -17.77
N PRO A 446 26.03 29.00 -17.11
CA PRO A 446 25.52 27.66 -17.32
C PRO A 446 25.12 27.44 -18.77
N PRO A 447 25.31 26.23 -19.32
CA PRO A 447 24.87 25.87 -20.64
C PRO A 447 23.35 25.87 -20.72
N GLU A 448 22.83 26.30 -21.87
CA GLU A 448 21.43 26.12 -22.23
C GLU A 448 21.21 24.75 -22.89
N PHE A 449 20.22 24.00 -22.40
CA PHE A 449 19.81 22.70 -22.90
C PHE A 449 18.45 22.72 -23.57
N ASP A 450 18.26 21.86 -24.56
CA ASP A 450 16.94 21.31 -24.87
C ASP A 450 16.61 20.20 -23.87
N ILE A 451 15.48 20.30 -23.18
CA ILE A 451 15.06 19.31 -22.19
C ILE A 451 13.75 18.69 -22.68
N SER A 452 13.83 17.44 -23.13
CA SER A 452 12.70 16.66 -23.61
C SER A 452 12.30 15.60 -22.60
N PHE A 453 11.00 15.58 -22.26
CA PHE A 453 10.37 14.50 -21.50
C PHE A 453 9.52 13.65 -22.44
N GLY A 454 9.81 12.35 -22.47
CA GLY A 454 9.10 11.36 -23.26
C GLY A 454 8.55 10.24 -22.38
N ARG A 455 7.78 9.36 -23.00
CA ARG A 455 7.19 8.20 -22.33
C ARG A 455 7.12 7.00 -23.26
N GLN A 456 7.04 5.83 -22.66
CA GLN A 456 6.62 4.59 -23.29
C GLN A 456 5.40 4.07 -22.54
N VAL A 457 4.36 3.69 -23.27
CA VAL A 457 3.09 3.23 -22.71
C VAL A 457 2.67 1.97 -23.45
N ASN A 458 2.52 0.85 -22.74
CA ASN A 458 2.05 -0.41 -23.31
C ASN A 458 0.76 -0.84 -22.60
N PRO A 459 -0.29 -1.26 -23.31
CA PRO A 459 -1.50 -1.75 -22.68
C PRO A 459 -1.25 -3.07 -21.94
N VAL A 460 -1.86 -3.21 -20.77
CA VAL A 460 -1.95 -4.46 -20.01
C VAL A 460 -3.38 -4.96 -20.11
N PHE A 461 -3.55 -6.16 -20.66
CA PHE A 461 -4.86 -6.75 -20.90
C PHE A 461 -5.26 -7.69 -19.75
N SER A 462 -6.56 -7.72 -19.42
CA SER A 462 -7.09 -8.73 -18.51
C SER A 462 -6.94 -10.12 -19.12
N ILE A 463 -6.68 -11.07 -18.23
CA ILE A 463 -6.94 -12.48 -18.48
C ILE A 463 -8.42 -12.66 -18.15
N LEU A 464 -9.28 -12.55 -19.17
CA LEU A 464 -10.73 -12.67 -18.99
C LEU A 464 -11.13 -14.11 -18.71
N GLU A 465 -12.16 -14.27 -17.87
CA GLU A 465 -12.81 -15.54 -17.59
C GLU A 465 -13.29 -16.22 -18.88
N GLY A 466 -12.63 -17.31 -19.27
CA GLY A 466 -13.12 -18.22 -20.31
C GLY A 466 -13.10 -17.72 -21.77
N SER A 467 -12.42 -16.60 -22.11
CA SER A 467 -12.19 -16.22 -23.52
C SER A 467 -10.96 -15.33 -23.72
N ALA A 468 -10.52 -15.18 -24.97
CA ALA A 468 -9.29 -14.48 -25.35
C ALA A 468 -9.18 -13.09 -24.70
N SER A 469 -8.00 -12.82 -24.12
CA SER A 469 -7.56 -11.53 -23.60
C SER A 469 -8.03 -10.36 -24.48
N GLY A 470 -8.61 -9.30 -23.90
CA GLY A 470 -9.14 -8.21 -24.74
C GLY A 470 -9.49 -6.89 -24.08
N LEU A 471 -9.67 -6.79 -22.75
CA LEU A 471 -9.91 -5.51 -22.10
C LEU A 471 -8.63 -4.98 -21.47
N THR A 472 -8.24 -3.76 -21.82
CA THR A 472 -7.13 -3.07 -21.16
C THR A 472 -7.52 -2.75 -19.73
N VAL A 473 -6.84 -3.36 -18.76
CA VAL A 473 -7.06 -3.14 -17.31
C VAL A 473 -6.01 -2.27 -16.65
N ALA A 474 -4.89 -2.03 -17.35
CA ALA A 474 -3.86 -1.10 -16.93
C ALA A 474 -2.97 -0.70 -18.13
N TYR A 475 -2.03 0.20 -17.89
CA TYR A 475 -0.95 0.51 -18.82
C TYR A 475 0.40 0.46 -18.11
N ASP A 476 1.39 -0.21 -18.71
CA ASP A 476 2.77 -0.13 -18.28
C ASP A 476 3.37 1.19 -18.81
N TYR A 477 3.71 2.10 -17.90
CA TYR A 477 4.23 3.43 -18.18
C TYR A 477 5.71 3.52 -17.79
N ARG A 478 6.55 4.06 -18.68
CA ARG A 478 7.95 4.38 -18.40
C ARG A 478 8.30 5.78 -18.88
N ALA A 479 8.69 6.64 -17.95
CA ALA A 479 9.20 7.99 -18.25
C ALA A 479 10.61 7.93 -18.87
N LYS A 480 10.92 8.87 -19.77
CA LYS A 480 12.23 9.01 -20.40
C LYS A 480 12.60 10.49 -20.46
N VAL A 481 13.86 10.80 -20.19
CA VAL A 481 14.38 12.17 -20.24
C VAL A 481 15.56 12.23 -21.19
N LYS A 482 15.60 13.27 -22.02
CA LYS A 482 16.70 13.59 -22.93
C LYS A 482 17.09 15.06 -22.74
N LEU A 483 18.39 15.31 -22.62
CA LEU A 483 18.99 16.63 -22.55
C LEU A 483 20.01 16.76 -23.66
N GLU A 484 19.97 17.87 -24.40
CA GLU A 484 20.94 18.17 -25.46
C GLU A 484 21.39 19.63 -25.34
N GLN A 485 22.70 19.85 -25.24
CA GLN A 485 23.19 21.22 -25.09
C GLN A 485 23.00 22.02 -26.39
N LYS A 486 22.24 23.12 -26.32
CA LYS A 486 22.03 24.06 -27.44
C LYS A 486 23.12 25.12 -27.52
N SER A 487 23.60 25.56 -26.36
CA SER A 487 24.66 26.57 -26.29
C SER A 487 26.00 26.05 -26.80
N THR A 488 26.80 26.92 -27.42
CA THR A 488 28.08 26.55 -28.07
C THR A 488 29.26 26.42 -27.09
N GLY A 489 29.12 26.91 -25.85
CA GLY A 489 30.17 26.93 -24.82
C GLY A 489 30.55 25.56 -24.27
N SER A 490 31.75 25.43 -23.68
CA SER A 490 32.09 24.29 -22.84
C SER A 490 31.59 24.51 -21.42
N TYR A 491 31.22 23.43 -20.74
CA TYR A 491 30.88 23.46 -19.34
C TYR A 491 31.48 22.22 -18.68
N ASN A 492 32.56 22.41 -17.94
CA ASN A 492 33.40 21.31 -17.44
C ASN A 492 33.03 20.93 -16.00
N HIS A 493 31.76 21.13 -15.63
CA HIS A 493 31.25 20.78 -14.32
C HIS A 493 30.17 19.71 -14.44
N GLU A 494 30.09 18.88 -13.41
CA GLU A 494 29.06 17.87 -13.29
C GLU A 494 27.68 18.53 -13.16
N LEU A 495 26.73 18.00 -13.91
CA LEU A 495 25.34 18.37 -13.87
C LEU A 495 24.52 17.21 -13.35
N TYR A 496 23.64 17.51 -12.42
CA TYR A 496 22.70 16.58 -11.83
C TYR A 496 21.32 16.79 -12.44
N VAL A 497 20.77 15.75 -13.03
CA VAL A 497 19.44 15.75 -13.64
C VAL A 497 18.51 14.91 -12.78
N GLU A 498 17.41 15.51 -12.36
CA GLU A 498 16.37 14.83 -11.59
C GLU A 498 15.02 15.01 -12.29
N PHE A 499 14.27 13.93 -12.47
CA PHE A 499 12.90 14.00 -12.97
C PHE A 499 11.89 13.44 -11.99
N PHE A 500 10.67 13.95 -12.11
CA PHE A 500 9.47 13.52 -11.41
C PHE A 500 8.39 13.27 -12.46
N ALA A 501 7.88 12.04 -12.54
CA ALA A 501 6.74 11.67 -13.38
C ALA A 501 5.47 11.69 -12.52
N ILE A 502 4.45 12.42 -12.95
CA ILE A 502 3.23 12.67 -12.17
C ILE A 502 2.03 12.05 -12.87
N GLY A 503 1.28 11.25 -12.11
CA GLY A 503 -0.02 10.72 -12.50
C GLY A 503 -1.14 11.54 -11.88
N GLY A 504 -2.34 11.40 -12.43
CA GLY A 504 -3.58 11.93 -11.88
C GLY A 504 -4.64 10.84 -11.84
N GLU A 505 -5.50 10.88 -10.83
CA GLU A 505 -6.61 9.95 -10.76
C GLU A 505 -7.59 10.14 -11.92
N ILE A 506 -8.12 9.04 -12.42
CA ILE A 506 -9.25 9.04 -13.34
C ILE A 506 -10.53 9.23 -12.50
N HIS A 507 -11.26 10.32 -12.75
CA HIS A 507 -12.45 10.74 -11.98
C HIS A 507 -12.22 10.99 -10.48
N GLY A 508 -10.96 11.19 -10.06
CA GLY A 508 -10.56 11.68 -8.74
C GLY A 508 -9.90 13.06 -8.82
N ASP A 509 -9.56 13.60 -7.66
CA ASP A 509 -9.02 14.97 -7.53
C ASP A 509 -7.53 14.98 -7.16
N GLN A 510 -6.95 13.81 -6.87
CA GLN A 510 -5.57 13.69 -6.41
C GLN A 510 -4.60 13.34 -7.54
N TYR A 511 -3.33 13.65 -7.27
CA TYR A 511 -2.19 13.31 -8.10
C TYR A 511 -1.38 12.21 -7.42
N ILE A 512 -0.48 11.56 -8.15
CA ILE A 512 0.41 10.53 -7.64
C ILE A 512 1.82 10.72 -8.19
N LEU A 513 2.84 10.56 -7.35
CA LEU A 513 4.23 10.50 -7.81
C LEU A 513 4.51 9.12 -8.41
N LEU A 514 4.49 9.00 -9.73
CA LEU A 514 4.65 7.72 -10.43
C LEU A 514 6.10 7.24 -10.39
N ASP A 515 7.04 8.13 -10.67
CA ASP A 515 8.46 7.80 -10.68
C ASP A 515 9.29 9.04 -10.36
N ARG A 516 10.47 8.80 -9.79
CA ARG A 516 11.47 9.80 -9.51
C ARG A 516 12.84 9.18 -9.72
N GLN A 517 13.60 9.74 -10.65
CA GLN A 517 14.96 9.29 -10.92
C GLN A 517 15.95 10.45 -10.90
N LYS A 518 17.18 10.11 -10.53
CA LYS A 518 18.34 11.00 -10.56
C LYS A 518 19.40 10.39 -11.46
N SER A 519 20.06 11.25 -12.22
CA SER A 519 21.22 10.91 -13.01
C SER A 519 22.18 12.11 -13.00
N HIS A 520 23.39 11.92 -13.49
CA HIS A 520 24.36 12.98 -13.62
C HIS A 520 25.21 12.77 -14.87
N PHE A 521 25.72 13.85 -15.43
CA PHE A 521 26.67 13.82 -16.54
C PHE A 521 27.47 15.12 -16.58
N MET A 522 28.63 15.07 -17.25
CA MET A 522 29.38 16.26 -17.60
C MET A 522 29.31 16.43 -19.12
N PRO A 523 28.82 17.56 -19.66
CA PRO A 523 28.75 17.79 -21.10
C PRO A 523 30.15 17.71 -21.73
N SER A 524 30.32 16.81 -22.70
CA SER A 524 31.62 16.58 -23.34
C SER A 524 31.45 16.30 -24.83
N LYS A 525 32.54 16.31 -25.59
CA LYS A 525 32.48 15.88 -26.99
C LYS A 525 32.12 14.40 -27.12
N GLU A 526 32.53 13.57 -26.17
CA GLU A 526 32.32 12.12 -26.16
C GLU A 526 30.83 11.76 -26.06
N ASN A 527 30.10 12.39 -25.14
CA ASN A 527 28.65 12.22 -25.03
C ASN A 527 27.85 13.16 -25.95
N GLN A 528 28.51 13.81 -26.91
CA GLN A 528 27.91 14.77 -27.83
C GLN A 528 27.17 15.91 -27.11
N ARG A 529 27.59 16.23 -25.87
CA ARG A 529 26.97 17.20 -24.96
C ARG A 529 25.49 16.89 -24.67
N SER A 530 25.17 15.60 -24.63
CA SER A 530 23.82 15.10 -24.45
C SER A 530 23.77 14.03 -23.38
N HIS A 531 22.60 13.89 -22.77
CA HIS A 531 22.32 12.88 -21.75
C HIS A 531 20.92 12.31 -21.92
N HIS A 532 20.77 11.01 -21.74
CA HIS A 532 19.47 10.36 -21.76
C HIS A 532 19.39 9.27 -20.70
N PHE A 533 18.25 9.16 -20.03
CA PHE A 533 17.99 8.08 -19.09
C PHE A 533 16.48 7.84 -18.96
N SER A 534 16.13 6.64 -18.48
CA SER A 534 14.74 6.21 -18.33
C SER A 534 14.42 5.88 -16.88
N GLY A 535 13.14 5.99 -16.58
CA GLY A 535 12.52 5.56 -15.35
C GLY A 535 12.36 4.05 -15.22
N LYS A 536 11.80 3.67 -14.07
CA LYS A 536 11.23 2.33 -13.88
C LYS A 536 9.89 2.22 -14.63
N SER A 537 9.51 0.99 -14.96
CA SER A 537 8.13 0.71 -15.37
C SER A 537 7.20 0.85 -14.18
N VAL A 538 6.06 1.50 -14.40
CA VAL A 538 5.01 1.72 -13.39
C VAL A 538 3.68 1.34 -14.02
N GLU A 539 2.94 0.47 -13.36
CA GLU A 539 1.59 0.12 -13.81
C GLU A 539 0.60 1.23 -13.47
N LEU A 540 -0.17 1.65 -14.46
CA LEU A 540 -1.25 2.62 -14.34
C LEU A 540 -2.58 1.88 -14.47
N PRO A 541 -3.26 1.54 -13.36
CA PRO A 541 -4.53 0.84 -13.41
C PRO A 541 -5.55 1.63 -14.22
N ASN A 542 -6.40 0.92 -14.96
CA ASN A 542 -7.41 1.47 -15.84
C ASN A 542 -8.58 0.49 -15.97
N PHE A 543 -9.58 0.60 -15.11
CA PHE A 543 -10.67 -0.37 -15.03
C PHE A 543 -12.01 0.31 -14.76
N THR A 544 -13.10 -0.43 -14.93
CA THR A 544 -14.43 0.02 -14.54
C THR A 544 -14.90 -0.81 -13.37
N LEU A 545 -15.33 -0.14 -12.30
CA LEU A 545 -15.92 -0.75 -11.12
C LEU A 545 -17.23 -0.02 -10.85
N ASP A 546 -18.34 -0.75 -10.73
CA ASP A 546 -19.66 -0.16 -10.45
C ASP A 546 -20.11 0.90 -11.47
N ASP A 547 -19.83 0.66 -12.76
CA ASP A 547 -20.06 1.61 -13.87
C ASP A 547 -19.25 2.92 -13.78
N ILE A 548 -18.33 3.00 -12.83
CA ILE A 548 -17.41 4.13 -12.67
C ILE A 548 -16.05 3.72 -13.23
N HIS A 549 -15.60 4.49 -14.22
CA HIS A 549 -14.25 4.35 -14.73
C HIS A 549 -13.24 4.87 -13.68
N ARG A 550 -12.24 4.06 -13.34
CA ARG A 550 -11.26 4.32 -12.28
C ARG A 550 -9.88 3.95 -12.78
N GLY A 551 -8.87 4.59 -12.19
CA GLY A 551 -7.49 4.34 -12.57
C GLY A 551 -6.59 5.54 -12.41
N ILE A 552 -5.43 5.46 -13.04
CA ILE A 552 -4.42 6.51 -13.04
C ILE A 552 -4.09 6.81 -14.50
N LYS A 553 -4.01 8.11 -14.82
CA LYS A 553 -3.53 8.60 -16.11
C LYS A 553 -2.29 9.45 -15.90
N GLU A 554 -1.47 9.59 -16.93
CA GLU A 554 -0.40 10.58 -16.90
C GLU A 554 -1.00 12.00 -16.75
N SER A 555 -0.40 12.81 -15.88
CA SER A 555 -0.87 14.17 -15.60
C SER A 555 0.22 15.22 -15.76
N GLY A 556 1.49 14.89 -15.56
CA GLY A 556 2.55 15.88 -15.70
C GLY A 556 3.95 15.36 -15.43
N TYR A 557 4.91 16.28 -15.49
CA TYR A 557 6.31 16.01 -15.19
C TYR A 557 7.05 17.27 -14.73
N LEU A 558 8.18 17.04 -14.04
CA LEU A 558 9.19 18.06 -13.76
C LEU A 558 10.57 17.45 -14.00
N VAL A 559 11.43 18.14 -14.74
CA VAL A 559 12.85 17.84 -14.91
C VAL A 559 13.64 19.05 -14.42
N THR A 560 14.61 18.83 -13.54
CA THR A 560 15.52 19.87 -13.05
C THR A 560 16.97 19.53 -13.42
N VAL A 561 17.73 20.55 -13.79
CA VAL A 561 19.18 20.47 -14.05
C VAL A 561 19.86 21.34 -13.03
N THR A 562 20.71 20.72 -12.22
CA THR A 562 21.37 21.33 -11.08
C THR A 562 22.88 21.26 -11.27
N ASP A 563 23.59 22.35 -10.99
CA ASP A 563 25.05 22.36 -11.04
C ASP A 563 25.69 21.82 -9.75
N SER A 564 27.02 21.79 -9.70
CA SER A 564 27.80 21.34 -8.54
C SER A 564 27.59 22.16 -7.26
N ARG A 565 27.00 23.37 -7.35
CA ARG A 565 26.65 24.21 -6.19
C ARG A 565 25.29 23.85 -5.60
N GLY A 566 24.55 22.93 -6.23
CA GLY A 566 23.16 22.66 -5.88
C GLY A 566 22.18 23.71 -6.43
N LYS A 567 22.62 24.59 -7.34
CA LYS A 567 21.74 25.59 -7.97
C LYS A 567 21.06 24.99 -9.18
N ILE A 568 19.72 25.08 -9.25
CA ILE A 568 18.97 24.74 -10.45
C ILE A 568 19.31 25.79 -11.52
N ILE A 569 19.99 25.35 -12.57
CA ILE A 569 20.41 26.21 -13.69
C ILE A 569 19.37 26.22 -14.83
N GLN A 570 18.59 25.14 -14.95
CA GLN A 570 17.50 25.04 -15.91
C GLN A 570 16.46 24.00 -15.45
N HIS A 571 15.22 24.12 -15.89
CA HIS A 571 14.18 23.14 -15.66
C HIS A 571 13.22 23.05 -16.84
N SER A 572 12.48 21.94 -16.94
CA SER A 572 11.33 21.78 -17.83
C SER A 572 10.19 21.16 -17.03
N ALA A 573 8.99 21.69 -17.14
CA ALA A 573 7.85 21.23 -16.34
C ALA A 573 6.55 21.38 -17.12
N SER A 574 5.64 20.43 -16.95
CA SER A 574 4.28 20.55 -17.48
C SER A 574 3.46 21.64 -16.75
N SER A 575 3.85 22.00 -15.52
CA SER A 575 3.20 23.05 -14.73
C SER A 575 4.19 23.78 -13.82
N LYS A 576 4.05 25.10 -13.71
CA LYS A 576 4.86 25.95 -12.81
C LYS A 576 4.71 25.57 -11.33
N ARG A 577 3.57 24.99 -10.94
CA ARG A 577 3.32 24.62 -9.53
C ARG A 577 4.28 23.52 -9.05
N LEU A 578 4.69 22.60 -9.94
CA LEU A 578 5.55 21.48 -9.58
C LEU A 578 6.92 22.00 -9.12
N LEU A 579 7.48 22.96 -9.85
CA LEU A 579 8.74 23.60 -9.43
C LEU A 579 8.56 24.42 -8.15
N LYS A 580 7.45 25.18 -8.02
CA LYS A 580 7.15 25.97 -6.81
C LYS A 580 7.10 25.09 -5.56
N ASN A 581 6.62 23.85 -5.68
CA ASN A 581 6.47 22.89 -4.60
C ASN A 581 7.52 21.76 -4.65
N LEU A 582 8.69 22.00 -5.25
CA LEU A 582 9.72 20.98 -5.46
C LEU A 582 10.17 20.29 -4.16
N GLU A 583 10.30 21.03 -3.06
CA GLU A 583 10.71 20.43 -1.79
C GLU A 583 9.66 19.45 -1.23
N ASN A 584 8.37 19.71 -1.45
CA ASN A 584 7.32 18.76 -1.11
C ASN A 584 7.44 17.50 -1.98
N LEU A 585 7.61 17.67 -3.31
CA LEU A 585 7.84 16.54 -4.23
C LEU A 585 9.06 15.69 -3.86
N LYS A 586 10.16 16.32 -3.41
CA LYS A 586 11.37 15.60 -2.99
C LYS A 586 11.17 14.79 -1.70
N ASN A 587 10.20 15.15 -0.87
CA ASN A 587 9.89 14.46 0.38
C ASN A 587 8.82 13.37 0.21
N LEU A 588 8.14 13.31 -0.94
CA LEU A 588 7.16 12.27 -1.24
C LEU A 588 7.85 10.94 -1.62
N PRO A 589 7.40 9.82 -1.05
CA PRO A 589 7.70 8.50 -1.58
C PRO A 589 7.15 8.33 -3.01
N VAL A 590 7.80 7.51 -3.83
CA VAL A 590 7.21 7.06 -5.09
C VAL A 590 5.96 6.21 -4.77
N GLY A 591 4.91 6.33 -5.56
CA GLY A 591 3.60 5.74 -5.31
C GLY A 591 2.68 6.56 -4.39
N ALA A 592 3.19 7.64 -3.79
CA ALA A 592 2.42 8.49 -2.89
C ALA A 592 1.40 9.36 -3.61
N TYR A 593 0.18 9.43 -3.05
CA TYR A 593 -0.84 10.39 -3.47
C TYR A 593 -0.54 11.80 -2.92
N MET A 594 -0.90 12.82 -3.69
CA MET A 594 -0.66 14.21 -3.33
C MET A 594 -1.74 15.15 -3.87
N ASP A 595 -1.94 16.26 -3.16
CA ASP A 595 -2.81 17.35 -3.61
C ASP A 595 -2.13 18.24 -4.65
N GLU A 596 -2.79 19.35 -5.01
CA GLU A 596 -2.21 20.32 -5.94
C GLU A 596 -0.94 21.04 -5.43
N TYR A 597 -0.73 21.07 -4.11
CA TYR A 597 0.45 21.65 -3.46
C TYR A 597 1.58 20.62 -3.27
N CYS A 598 1.42 19.41 -3.85
CA CYS A 598 2.33 18.29 -3.70
C CYS A 598 2.45 17.81 -2.24
N ILE A 599 1.44 18.07 -1.41
CA ILE A 599 1.38 17.60 -0.02
C ILE A 599 0.77 16.20 -0.01
N ARG A 600 1.34 15.29 0.80
CA ARG A 600 0.83 13.91 0.94
C ARG A 600 -0.62 13.92 1.39
N VAL A 601 -1.47 13.23 0.63
CA VAL A 601 -2.88 12.97 0.96
C VAL A 601 -3.22 11.52 0.66
N PHE A 602 -4.41 11.08 1.05
CA PHE A 602 -4.96 9.80 0.63
C PHE A 602 -5.64 9.90 -0.74
N PRO A 603 -5.77 8.80 -1.50
CA PRO A 603 -6.52 8.76 -2.75
C PRO A 603 -8.00 9.17 -2.59
N THR A 604 -8.61 9.59 -3.69
CA THR A 604 -10.06 9.82 -3.76
C THR A 604 -10.78 8.48 -3.82
N GLY A 605 -11.39 8.10 -2.69
CA GLY A 605 -12.27 6.94 -2.58
C GLY A 605 -13.60 7.13 -3.33
N PRO A 606 -14.36 6.05 -3.55
CA PRO A 606 -15.70 6.15 -4.12
C PRO A 606 -16.64 7.02 -3.29
N LYS A 607 -17.59 7.67 -3.96
CA LYS A 607 -18.67 8.41 -3.31
C LYS A 607 -19.65 7.43 -2.64
N ALA A 608 -20.28 7.86 -1.55
CA ALA A 608 -21.37 7.14 -0.91
C ALA A 608 -22.67 7.23 -1.74
N THR A 609 -22.66 6.68 -2.95
CA THR A 609 -23.79 6.76 -3.90
C THR A 609 -24.58 5.47 -3.97
N ARG A 610 -23.98 4.31 -3.68
CA ARG A 610 -24.60 3.00 -3.92
C ARG A 610 -25.22 2.30 -2.71
N TYR A 611 -24.97 2.71 -1.47
CA TYR A 611 -25.51 2.06 -0.26
C TYR A 611 -25.86 3.06 0.83
#